data_AF-A0A8J2PN61-F1
#
_entry.id   AF-A0A8J2PN61-F1
#
_cell.length_a   1.000
_cell.length_b   1.000
_cell.length_c   1.000
_cell.angle_alpha   90.00
_cell.angle_beta   90.00
_cell.angle_gamma   90.00
#
_symmetry.space_group_name_H-M   'P 1'
#
loop_
_entity.id
_entity.type
_entity.pdbx_description
1 polymer ?
#
loop_
_entity_poly.entity_id
_entity_poly.type
_entity_poly.pdbx_seq_one_letter_code
_entity_poly.pdbx_strand_id
1 'polypeptide(L)'
;MGKVSDKKTVVDSQLRVLNTIGLRVADNSIQPVIVNANTNAPAILIGEKAADFIRDFWFQQYQVYCLLISYLLGTGLLQSSYTRSHQAVNSSRLT
;
A
#
# COMPACT_ATOMS: atom_id res chain seq x y z
N MET A 1 3.89 -3.20 -15.07
CA MET A 1 4.39 -3.78 -13.80
C MET A 1 5.24 -5.01 -14.10
N GLY A 2 6.35 -5.25 -13.41
CA GLY A 2 7.25 -6.36 -13.77
C GLY A 2 8.43 -6.56 -12.83
N LYS A 3 9.39 -7.40 -13.25
CA LYS A 3 10.65 -7.63 -12.51
C LYS A 3 11.47 -6.34 -12.52
N VAL A 4 12.01 -5.94 -11.37
CA VAL A 4 12.85 -4.73 -11.23
C VAL A 4 14.11 -4.80 -12.09
N SER A 5 14.63 -6.01 -12.36
CA SER A 5 15.79 -6.20 -13.25
C SER A 5 15.49 -5.99 -14.73
N ASP A 6 14.22 -6.03 -15.15
CA ASP A 6 13.82 -5.83 -16.53
C ASP A 6 13.80 -4.33 -16.86
N LYS A 7 14.57 -3.93 -17.87
CA LYS A 7 14.67 -2.54 -18.34
C LYS A 7 13.33 -1.96 -18.82
N LYS A 8 12.35 -2.80 -19.18
CA LYS A 8 11.01 -2.36 -19.59
C LYS A 8 10.06 -2.15 -18.41
N THR A 9 10.44 -2.53 -17.20
CA THR A 9 9.60 -2.34 -16.02
C THR A 9 9.62 -0.89 -15.57
N VAL A 10 8.44 -0.29 -15.39
CA VAL A 10 8.28 1.10 -14.92
C VAL A 10 7.82 1.18 -13.46
N VAL A 11 7.00 0.21 -13.04
CA VAL A 11 6.46 0.13 -11.67
C VAL A 11 6.69 -1.25 -11.07
N ASP A 12 6.87 -1.31 -9.76
CA ASP A 12 6.96 -2.56 -9.00
C ASP A 12 5.57 -3.15 -8.69
N SER A 13 5.56 -4.27 -7.94
CA SER A 13 4.33 -4.97 -7.55
C SER A 13 3.42 -4.21 -6.58
N GLN A 14 3.90 -3.10 -6.01
CA GLN A 14 3.13 -2.21 -5.14
C GLN A 14 2.78 -0.89 -5.84
N LEU A 15 2.85 -0.88 -7.18
CA LEU A 15 2.55 0.26 -8.06
C LEU A 15 3.48 1.47 -7.87
N ARG A 16 4.63 1.30 -7.22
CA ARG A 16 5.61 2.38 -7.03
C ARG A 16 6.42 2.54 -8.29
N VAL A 17 6.59 3.79 -8.72
CA VAL A 17 7.44 4.13 -9.87
C VAL A 17 8.89 3.86 -9.51
N LEU A 18 9.58 3.08 -10.33
CA LEU A 18 10.99 2.76 -10.10
C LEU A 18 11.83 4.04 -10.14
N ASN A 19 12.88 4.08 -9.32
CA ASN A 19 13.81 5.22 -9.21
C ASN A 19 13.16 6.56 -8.82
N THR A 20 11.93 6.54 -8.31
CA THR A 20 11.21 7.73 -7.82
C THR A 20 10.66 7.48 -6.42
N ILE A 21 10.61 8.53 -5.60
CA ILE A 21 10.11 8.45 -4.22
C ILE A 21 8.71 9.08 -4.17
N GLY A 22 7.79 8.44 -3.45
CA GLY A 22 6.47 9.00 -3.18
C GLY A 22 5.49 8.99 -4.37
N LEU A 23 5.89 8.43 -5.52
CA LEU A 23 5.04 8.37 -6.72
C LEU A 23 4.54 6.95 -6.99
N ARG A 24 3.24 6.84 -7.27
CA ARG A 24 2.56 5.61 -7.70
C ARG A 24 1.69 5.89 -8.92
N VAL A 25 1.49 4.87 -9.75
CA VAL A 25 0.56 4.91 -10.88
C VAL A 25 -0.56 3.89 -10.63
N ALA A 26 -1.80 4.34 -10.60
CA ALA A 26 -2.98 3.51 -10.35
C ALA A 26 -3.99 3.68 -11.48
N ASP A 27 -3.74 2.97 -12.58
CA ASP A 27 -4.53 3.01 -13.81
C ASP A 27 -4.26 1.73 -14.63
N ASN A 28 -5.06 1.45 -15.67
CA ASN A 28 -4.88 0.30 -16.55
C ASN A 28 -3.50 0.27 -17.25
N SER A 29 -2.81 1.40 -17.36
CA SER A 29 -1.43 1.47 -17.87
C SER A 29 -0.42 0.56 -17.12
N ILE A 30 -0.72 0.13 -15.89
CA ILE A 30 0.17 -0.77 -15.14
C ILE A 30 0.07 -2.24 -15.55
N GLN A 31 -1.00 -2.61 -16.26
CA GLN A 31 -1.31 -4.00 -16.64
C GLN A 31 -0.19 -4.58 -17.51
N PRO A 32 0.47 -5.68 -17.08
CA PRO A 32 1.55 -6.28 -17.88
C PRO A 32 1.03 -7.02 -19.12
N VAL A 33 -0.20 -7.53 -19.05
CA VAL A 33 -0.91 -8.21 -20.14
C VAL A 33 -2.36 -7.72 -20.10
N ILE A 34 -2.94 -7.50 -21.28
CA ILE A 34 -4.33 -7.05 -21.41
C ILE A 34 -5.25 -8.15 -20.88
N VAL A 35 -6.14 -7.76 -19.97
CA VAL A 35 -7.16 -8.65 -19.41
C VAL A 35 -8.35 -8.74 -20.37
N ASN A 36 -8.87 -9.96 -20.59
CA ASN A 36 -10.07 -10.20 -21.39
C ASN A 36 -11.34 -9.84 -20.60
N ALA A 37 -11.51 -8.55 -20.30
CA ALA A 37 -12.67 -8.00 -19.61
C ALA A 37 -12.90 -6.56 -20.05
N ASN A 38 -14.10 -6.02 -19.77
CA ASN A 38 -14.35 -4.58 -19.92
C ASN A 38 -13.34 -3.80 -19.06
N THR A 39 -12.64 -2.82 -19.64
CA THR A 39 -11.54 -2.06 -19.00
C THR A 39 -11.95 -1.30 -17.74
N ASN A 40 -13.25 -1.06 -17.53
CA ASN A 40 -13.76 -0.45 -16.30
C ASN A 40 -13.56 -1.35 -15.08
N ALA A 41 -13.83 -2.65 -15.21
CA ALA A 41 -13.69 -3.59 -14.09
C ALA A 41 -12.24 -3.66 -13.54
N PRO A 42 -11.20 -3.88 -14.35
CA PRO A 42 -9.84 -3.90 -13.84
C PRO A 42 -9.37 -2.50 -13.40
N ALA A 43 -9.87 -1.40 -13.98
CA ALA A 43 -9.55 -0.05 -13.50
C ALA A 43 -10.00 0.15 -12.05
N ILE A 44 -11.24 -0.23 -11.74
CA ILE A 44 -11.80 -0.18 -10.38
C ILE A 44 -10.97 -1.05 -9.43
N LEU A 45 -10.66 -2.30 -9.81
CA LEU A 45 -9.90 -3.23 -8.96
C LEU A 45 -8.46 -2.74 -8.70
N ILE A 46 -7.81 -2.15 -9.71
CA ILE A 46 -6.49 -1.52 -9.54
C ILE A 46 -6.58 -0.36 -8.57
N GLY A 47 -7.60 0.49 -8.70
CA GLY A 47 -7.85 1.61 -7.79
C GLY A 47 -8.06 1.16 -6.35
N GLU A 48 -8.90 0.14 -6.13
CA GLU A 48 -9.13 -0.47 -4.82
C GLU A 48 -7.82 -0.98 -4.21
N LYS A 49 -7.03 -1.71 -5.00
CA LYS A 49 -5.76 -2.24 -4.51
C LYS A 49 -4.72 -1.14 -4.24
N ALA A 50 -4.71 -0.09 -5.05
CA ALA A 50 -3.85 1.07 -4.84
C ALA A 50 -4.19 1.81 -3.54
N ALA A 51 -5.49 1.98 -3.25
CA ALA A 51 -5.95 2.59 -1.99
C ALA A 51 -5.46 1.81 -0.78
N ASP A 52 -5.55 0.48 -0.84
CA ASP A 52 -4.97 -0.42 0.17
C ASP A 52 -3.46 -0.20 0.36
N PHE A 53 -2.68 -0.16 -0.73
CA PHE A 53 -1.24 0.05 -0.64
C PHE A 53 -0.85 1.42 -0.06
N ILE A 54 -1.59 2.47 -0.44
CA ILE A 54 -1.36 3.82 0.08
C ILE A 54 -1.67 3.86 1.57
N ARG A 55 -2.83 3.32 1.97
CA ARG A 55 -3.22 3.20 3.37
C ARG A 55 -2.13 2.48 4.15
N ASP A 56 -1.79 1.25 3.77
CA ASP A 56 -0.85 0.40 4.51
C ASP A 56 0.54 1.06 4.62
N PHE A 57 0.99 1.76 3.57
CA PHE A 57 2.24 2.54 3.60
C PHE A 57 2.21 3.64 4.68
N TRP A 58 1.17 4.47 4.72
CA TRP A 58 1.09 5.56 5.69
C TRP A 58 0.87 5.06 7.11
N PHE A 59 0.09 3.98 7.29
CA PHE A 59 -0.11 3.37 8.60
C PHE A 59 1.20 2.80 9.18
N GLN A 60 2.01 2.12 8.35
CA GLN A 60 3.32 1.62 8.78
C GLN A 60 4.26 2.76 9.19
N GLN A 61 4.30 3.85 8.41
CA GLN A 61 5.10 5.03 8.74
C GLN A 61 4.64 5.64 10.07
N TYR A 62 3.33 5.84 10.24
CA TYR A 62 2.76 6.38 11.48
C TYR A 62 3.10 5.51 12.69
N GLN A 63 3.02 4.18 12.57
CA GLN A 63 3.39 3.26 13.66
C GLN A 63 4.85 3.46 14.10
N VAL A 64 5.78 3.55 13.14
CA VAL A 64 7.20 3.77 13.44
C VAL A 64 7.39 5.11 14.13
N TYR A 65 6.76 6.18 13.64
CA TYR A 65 6.83 7.50 14.28
C TYR A 65 6.28 7.50 15.70
N CYS A 66 5.10 6.91 15.93
CA CYS A 66 4.53 6.83 17.27
C CYS A 66 5.42 6.05 18.24
N LEU A 67 5.99 4.91 17.80
CA LEU A 67 6.89 4.12 18.64
C LEU A 67 8.18 4.88 18.96
N LEU A 68 8.77 5.55 17.96
CA LEU A 68 9.95 6.38 18.16
C LEU A 68 9.66 7.54 19.13
N ILE A 69 8.54 8.24 18.96
CA ILE A 69 8.14 9.33 19.84
C ILE A 69 7.87 8.82 21.27
N SER A 70 7.15 7.70 21.43
CA SER A 70 6.92 7.08 22.75
C SER A 70 8.23 6.67 23.44
N TYR A 71 9.17 6.11 22.69
CA TYR A 71 10.50 5.76 23.19
C TYR A 71 11.28 7.00 23.64
N LEU A 72 11.30 8.06 22.82
CA LEU A 72 11.97 9.32 23.13
C LEU A 72 11.34 10.08 24.30
N LEU A 73 10.02 9.97 24.47
CA LEU A 73 9.26 10.61 25.55
C LEU A 73 9.11 9.73 26.81
N GLY A 74 9.62 8.49 26.80
CA GLY A 74 9.55 7.57 27.95
C GLY A 74 8.13 7.08 28.32
N THR A 75 7.16 7.15 27.40
CA THR A 75 5.75 6.81 27.67
C THR A 75 5.36 5.43 27.13
N GLY A 76 5.40 4.40 27.97
CA GLY A 76 5.17 2.99 27.61
C GLY A 76 3.72 2.56 27.33
N LEU A 77 2.79 3.48 27.00
CA LEU A 77 1.34 3.19 26.99
C LEU A 77 0.65 3.22 25.61
N LEU A 78 1.30 3.68 24.55
CA LEU A 78 0.63 3.86 23.24
C LEU A 78 0.53 2.59 22.37
N GLN A 79 1.17 1.48 22.76
CA GLN A 79 1.10 0.22 21.98
C GLN A 79 -0.30 -0.41 21.97
N SER A 80 -1.13 -0.21 23.01
CA SER A 80 -2.42 -0.88 23.18
C SER A 80 -3.52 -0.40 22.22
N SER A 81 -3.51 0.89 21.83
CA SER A 81 -4.52 1.47 20.94
C SER A 81 -4.29 1.07 19.47
N TYR A 82 -3.04 0.79 19.09
CA TYR A 82 -2.65 0.46 17.73
C TYR A 82 -3.09 -0.95 17.31
N THR A 83 -2.82 -1.96 18.15
CA THR A 83 -3.18 -3.37 17.88
C THR A 83 -4.68 -3.57 17.68
N ARG A 84 -5.49 -2.78 18.41
CA ARG A 84 -6.95 -2.84 18.36
C ARG A 84 -7.52 -2.34 17.03
N SER A 85 -6.90 -1.31 16.43
CA SER A 85 -7.28 -0.83 15.09
C SER A 85 -6.89 -1.81 13.97
N HIS A 86 -5.76 -2.51 14.12
CA HIS A 86 -5.26 -3.47 13.13
C HIS A 86 -6.09 -4.77 13.09
N GLN A 87 -6.64 -5.19 14.24
CA GLN A 87 -7.60 -6.30 14.29
C GLN A 87 -8.95 -5.93 13.67
N ALA A 88 -9.45 -4.71 13.92
CA ALA A 88 -10.74 -4.26 13.38
C ALA A 88 -10.76 -4.14 11.84
N VAL A 89 -9.65 -3.69 11.24
CA VAL A 89 -9.52 -3.58 9.77
C VAL A 89 -9.29 -4.94 9.10
N ASN A 90 -8.62 -5.87 9.77
CA ASN A 90 -8.44 -7.23 9.24
C ASN A 90 -9.71 -8.08 9.40
N SER A 91 -10.56 -7.83 10.41
CA SER A 91 -11.84 -8.54 10.58
C SER A 91 -12.88 -8.18 9.53
N SER A 92 -12.86 -6.95 8.99
CA SER A 92 -13.76 -6.52 7.91
C SER A 92 -13.32 -7.00 6.51
N ARG A 93 -12.15 -7.61 6.40
CA ARG A 93 -11.60 -8.21 5.15
C ARG A 93 -11.99 -9.67 4.96
N LEU A 94 -12.59 -10.31 5.98
CA LEU A 94 -12.95 -11.73 6.02
C LEU A 94 -14.47 -11.99 5.86
N THR A 95 -15.26 -10.95 5.61
CA THR A 95 -16.72 -11.02 5.41
C THR A 95 -17.09 -10.66 3.98
#